data_AF-A0A8T7AEP3-F1
#
_entry.id   AF-A0A8T7AEP3-F1
#
_cell.length_a   1.000
_cell.length_b   1.000
_cell.length_c   1.000
_cell.angle_alpha   90.00
_cell.angle_beta   90.00
_cell.angle_gamma   90.00
#
_symmetry.space_group_name_H-M   'P 1'
#
loop_
_entity.id
_entity.type
_entity.pdbx_description
1 polymer ?
#
loop_
_entity_poly.entity_id
_entity_poly.type
_entity_poly.pdbx_seq_one_letter_code
_entity_poly.pdbx_strand_id
1 'polypeptide(L)'
;QYDIGVGYGDSLEHAKEVFKSAVSAVQGVEQDPAPETLTWDLAASWVTVRVRWWTDTNRASIVAVRSDVIDAIKLSLDEARIDMPYETQVHLFHDQTEETDGDRENQREGWPAPDGDTPKPRWRAESGGDSPSTNGQ
;
A
#
# COMPACT_ATOMS: atom_id res chain seq x y z
N GLN A 1 -6.99 -11.65 -18.52
CA GLN A 1 -6.02 -11.32 -17.46
C GLN A 1 -6.64 -10.36 -16.48
N TYR A 2 -6.22 -10.43 -15.21
CA TYR A 2 -6.68 -9.57 -14.13
C TYR A 2 -5.60 -9.48 -13.04
N ASP A 3 -5.57 -8.35 -12.32
CA ASP A 3 -4.57 -8.05 -11.29
C ASP A 3 -5.23 -8.08 -9.92
N ILE A 4 -4.66 -8.82 -8.97
CA ILE A 4 -5.22 -9.06 -7.64
C ILE A 4 -4.19 -8.69 -6.59
N GLY A 5 -4.62 -7.99 -5.54
CA GLY A 5 -3.78 -7.69 -4.38
C GLY A 5 -3.79 -8.85 -3.39
N VAL A 6 -2.62 -9.24 -2.91
CA VAL A 6 -2.41 -10.20 -1.83
C VAL A 6 -1.72 -9.50 -0.67
N GLY A 7 -2.20 -9.70 0.55
CA GLY A 7 -1.62 -9.11 1.75
C GLY A 7 -0.12 -9.45 1.91
N TYR A 8 0.67 -8.51 2.44
CA TYR A 8 2.10 -8.72 2.69
C TYR A 8 2.38 -9.83 3.72
N GLY A 9 1.42 -10.14 4.58
CA GLY A 9 1.52 -11.21 5.58
C GLY A 9 1.26 -12.60 5.04
N ASP A 10 0.71 -12.73 3.82
CA ASP A 10 0.32 -14.01 3.24
C ASP A 10 1.42 -14.65 2.39
N SER A 11 1.33 -15.98 2.22
CA SER A 11 2.24 -16.71 1.34
C SER A 11 1.89 -16.47 -0.13
N LEU A 12 2.78 -15.74 -0.81
CA LEU A 12 2.64 -15.45 -2.25
C LEU A 12 2.66 -16.71 -3.12
N GLU A 13 3.46 -17.70 -2.76
CA GLU A 13 3.53 -18.98 -3.48
C GLU A 13 2.20 -19.72 -3.38
N HIS A 14 1.63 -19.79 -2.16
CA HIS A 14 0.34 -20.42 -1.94
C HIS A 14 -0.78 -19.68 -2.69
N ALA A 15 -0.80 -18.34 -2.64
CA ALA A 15 -1.79 -17.55 -3.37
C ALA A 15 -1.74 -17.81 -4.89
N LYS A 16 -0.54 -17.92 -5.47
CA LYS A 16 -0.36 -18.25 -6.89
C LYS A 16 -0.87 -19.64 -7.27
N GLU A 17 -0.69 -20.62 -6.40
CA GLU A 17 -1.22 -21.97 -6.60
C GLU A 17 -2.74 -21.98 -6.54
N VAL A 18 -3.33 -21.31 -5.54
CA VAL A 18 -4.77 -21.16 -5.38
C VAL A 18 -5.39 -20.50 -6.61
N PHE A 19 -4.82 -19.39 -7.08
CA PHE A 19 -5.26 -18.73 -8.32
C PHE A 19 -5.19 -19.64 -9.53
N LYS A 20 -4.07 -20.34 -9.73
CA LYS A 20 -3.90 -21.21 -10.88
C LYS A 20 -4.92 -22.35 -10.87
N SER A 21 -5.14 -22.96 -9.71
CA SER A 21 -6.14 -24.02 -9.52
C SER A 21 -7.56 -23.52 -9.79
N ALA A 22 -7.94 -22.39 -9.17
CA ALA A 22 -9.26 -21.80 -9.30
C ALA A 22 -9.58 -21.45 -10.76
N VAL A 23 -8.65 -20.79 -11.46
CA VAL A 23 -8.82 -20.38 -12.86
C VAL A 23 -8.91 -21.60 -13.79
N SER A 24 -8.09 -22.63 -13.54
CA SER A 24 -8.10 -23.86 -14.35
C SER A 24 -9.41 -24.65 -14.18
N ALA A 25 -10.16 -24.45 -13.10
CA ALA A 25 -11.44 -25.10 -12.88
C ALA A 25 -12.62 -24.40 -13.58
N VAL A 26 -12.43 -23.19 -14.11
CA VAL A 26 -13.50 -22.42 -14.76
C VAL A 26 -13.76 -22.94 -16.18
N GLN A 27 -15.04 -23.19 -16.48
CA GLN A 27 -15.46 -23.61 -17.81
C GLN A 27 -15.19 -22.52 -18.84
N GLY A 28 -14.58 -22.89 -19.97
CA GLY A 28 -14.23 -21.96 -21.05
C GLY A 28 -12.83 -21.34 -20.92
N VAL A 29 -12.08 -21.68 -19.87
CA VAL A 29 -10.64 -21.44 -19.79
C VAL A 29 -9.89 -22.59 -20.45
N GLU A 30 -8.96 -22.25 -21.33
CA GLU A 30 -8.06 -23.19 -21.99
C GLU A 30 -7.03 -23.75 -21.00
N GLN A 31 -6.73 -25.05 -21.13
CA GLN A 31 -5.71 -25.74 -20.33
C GLN A 31 -4.35 -25.75 -21.02
N ASP A 32 -4.33 -25.56 -22.33
CA ASP A 32 -3.12 -25.45 -23.15
C ASP A 32 -3.29 -24.29 -24.15
N PRO A 33 -2.67 -23.12 -23.92
CA PRO A 33 -1.75 -22.81 -22.83
C PRO A 33 -2.41 -22.72 -21.44
N ALA A 34 -1.74 -23.26 -20.42
CA ALA A 34 -2.23 -23.28 -19.05
C ALA A 34 -2.21 -21.88 -18.40
N PRO A 35 -3.14 -21.58 -17.47
CA PRO A 35 -3.16 -20.30 -16.76
C PRO A 35 -1.83 -19.95 -16.06
N GLU A 36 -1.47 -18.67 -16.12
CA GLU A 36 -0.24 -18.12 -15.52
C GLU A 36 -0.56 -17.20 -14.35
N THR A 37 0.28 -17.26 -13.32
CA THR A 37 0.21 -16.38 -12.15
C THR A 37 1.59 -15.75 -11.91
N LEU A 38 1.66 -14.44 -12.06
CA LEU A 38 2.91 -13.68 -12.09
C LEU A 38 2.92 -12.67 -10.95
N THR A 39 4.01 -12.59 -10.19
CA THR A 39 4.21 -11.42 -9.31
C THR A 39 4.44 -10.22 -10.23
N TRP A 40 3.59 -9.21 -10.11
CA TRP A 40 3.58 -8.08 -11.04
C TRP A 40 4.11 -6.80 -10.43
N ASP A 41 3.72 -6.50 -9.18
CA ASP A 41 4.12 -5.27 -8.50
C ASP A 41 4.14 -5.44 -6.98
N LEU A 42 4.89 -4.58 -6.29
CA LEU A 42 4.92 -4.44 -4.84
C LEU A 42 4.32 -3.07 -4.49
N ALA A 43 3.02 -3.03 -4.24
CA ALA A 43 2.27 -1.80 -3.97
C ALA A 43 2.43 -1.33 -2.51
N ALA A 44 1.91 -0.14 -2.20
CA ALA A 44 2.07 0.46 -0.87
C ALA A 44 1.58 -0.44 0.29
N SER A 45 0.53 -1.23 0.09
CA SER A 45 -0.10 -2.06 1.12
C SER A 45 -0.37 -3.51 0.71
N TRP A 46 0.05 -3.94 -0.49
CA TRP A 46 -0.11 -5.32 -0.97
C TRP A 46 0.87 -5.70 -2.06
N VAL A 47 1.01 -7.00 -2.32
CA VAL A 47 1.70 -7.54 -3.50
C VAL A 47 0.67 -7.76 -4.60
N THR A 48 0.91 -7.23 -5.79
CA THR A 48 0.03 -7.45 -6.94
C THR A 48 0.45 -8.71 -7.68
N VAL A 49 -0.50 -9.65 -7.82
CA VAL A 49 -0.37 -10.84 -8.66
C VAL A 49 -1.22 -10.69 -9.90
N ARG A 50 -0.59 -10.81 -11.07
CA ARG A 50 -1.27 -10.83 -12.36
C ARG A 50 -1.61 -12.27 -12.74
N VAL A 51 -2.90 -12.50 -12.97
CA VAL A 51 -3.43 -13.79 -13.41
C VAL A 51 -3.79 -13.69 -14.89
N ARG A 52 -3.24 -14.58 -15.72
CA ARG A 52 -3.51 -14.67 -17.16
C ARG A 52 -4.12 -16.02 -17.50
N TRP A 53 -5.08 -15.99 -18.41
CA TRP A 53 -5.78 -17.16 -18.91
C TRP A 53 -6.19 -16.90 -20.36
N TRP A 54 -6.47 -18.00 -21.06
CA TRP A 54 -6.88 -18.01 -22.45
C TRP A 54 -8.28 -18.59 -22.56
N THR A 55 -9.03 -18.10 -23.54
CA THR A 55 -10.42 -18.52 -23.79
C THR A 55 -10.66 -18.52 -25.28
N ASP A 56 -11.70 -19.23 -25.71
CA ASP A 56 -12.15 -19.21 -27.09
C ASP A 56 -12.64 -17.82 -27.55
N THR A 57 -12.63 -17.56 -28.87
CA THR A 57 -12.70 -16.17 -29.43
C THR A 57 -14.11 -15.53 -29.39
N ASN A 58 -15.13 -16.23 -28.89
CA ASN A 58 -16.48 -15.68 -28.85
C ASN A 58 -16.61 -14.55 -27.80
N ARG A 59 -16.93 -13.33 -28.24
CA ARG A 59 -16.98 -12.15 -27.34
C ARG A 59 -17.98 -12.26 -26.19
N ALA A 60 -19.14 -12.88 -26.43
CA ALA A 60 -20.15 -13.02 -25.39
C ALA A 60 -19.66 -13.96 -24.28
N SER A 61 -18.93 -15.02 -24.64
CA SER A 61 -18.34 -15.94 -23.67
C SER A 61 -17.13 -15.33 -22.96
N ILE A 62 -16.32 -14.47 -23.59
CA ILE A 62 -15.16 -13.85 -22.96
C ILE A 62 -15.54 -13.05 -21.70
N VAL A 63 -16.63 -12.26 -21.76
CA VAL A 63 -17.06 -11.46 -20.61
C VAL A 63 -17.61 -12.35 -19.49
N ALA A 64 -18.40 -13.37 -19.84
CA ALA A 64 -18.94 -14.33 -18.87
C ALA A 64 -17.82 -15.11 -18.18
N VAL A 65 -16.89 -15.71 -18.95
CA VAL A 65 -15.74 -16.44 -18.41
C VAL A 65 -14.87 -15.53 -17.56
N ARG A 66 -14.69 -14.26 -17.92
CA ARG A 66 -13.96 -13.31 -17.08
C ARG A 66 -14.64 -13.11 -15.73
N SER A 67 -15.98 -12.98 -15.70
CA SER A 67 -16.73 -12.88 -14.45
C SER A 67 -16.54 -14.14 -13.61
N ASP A 68 -16.75 -15.31 -14.21
CA ASP A 68 -16.63 -16.60 -13.54
C ASP A 68 -15.22 -16.83 -12.98
N VAL A 69 -14.18 -16.40 -13.69
CA VAL A 69 -12.79 -16.43 -13.21
C VAL A 69 -12.59 -15.54 -11.99
N ILE A 70 -13.11 -14.31 -12.00
CA ILE A 70 -12.97 -13.39 -10.86
C ILE A 70 -13.72 -13.93 -9.65
N ASP A 71 -14.93 -14.45 -9.84
CA ASP A 71 -15.74 -15.04 -8.78
C ASP A 71 -15.07 -16.29 -8.18
N ALA A 72 -14.54 -17.18 -9.03
CA ALA A 72 -13.80 -18.36 -8.61
C ALA A 72 -12.55 -18.00 -7.80
N ILE A 73 -11.79 -17.00 -8.25
CA ILE A 73 -10.61 -16.53 -7.52
C ILE A 73 -11.01 -15.99 -6.15
N LYS A 74 -12.02 -15.11 -6.09
CA LYS A 74 -12.52 -14.52 -4.84
C LYS A 74 -12.92 -15.62 -3.86
N LEU A 75 -13.72 -16.59 -4.30
CA LEU A 75 -14.16 -17.71 -3.47
C LEU A 75 -12.97 -18.53 -2.96
N SER A 76 -12.01 -18.83 -3.85
CA SER A 76 -10.82 -19.62 -3.49
C SER A 76 -9.92 -18.93 -2.48
N LEU A 77 -9.83 -17.59 -2.52
CA LEU A 77 -9.10 -16.80 -1.52
C LEU A 77 -9.79 -16.85 -0.15
N ASP A 78 -11.12 -16.70 -0.12
CA ASP A 78 -11.92 -16.81 1.10
C ASP A 78 -11.74 -18.20 1.75
N GLU A 79 -11.76 -19.27 0.95
CA GLU A 79 -11.56 -20.64 1.41
C GLU A 79 -10.13 -20.91 1.91
N ALA A 80 -9.14 -20.38 1.20
CA ALA A 80 -7.73 -20.47 1.57
C ALA A 80 -7.33 -19.55 2.74
N ARG A 81 -8.24 -18.66 3.19
CA ARG A 81 -8.00 -17.65 4.23
C ARG A 81 -6.82 -16.72 3.91
N ILE A 82 -6.68 -16.37 2.64
CA ILE A 82 -5.68 -15.40 2.16
C ILE A 82 -6.33 -14.02 2.20
N ASP A 83 -5.64 -13.03 2.75
CA ASP A 83 -6.18 -11.68 2.89
C ASP A 83 -6.25 -10.95 1.56
N MET A 84 -7.39 -10.28 1.34
CA MET A 84 -7.63 -9.37 0.23
C MET A 84 -7.63 -7.95 0.79
N PRO A 85 -6.47 -7.28 0.80
CA PRO A 85 -6.33 -6.01 1.49
C PRO A 85 -7.17 -4.92 0.81
N TYR A 86 -7.88 -4.14 1.63
CA TYR A 86 -8.50 -2.89 1.20
C TYR A 86 -7.43 -1.81 1.01
N GLU A 87 -7.80 -0.73 0.30
CA GLU A 87 -6.98 0.46 0.27
C GLU A 87 -6.71 0.96 1.69
N THR A 88 -5.43 1.01 2.07
CA THR A 88 -5.00 1.50 3.37
C THR A 88 -4.44 2.90 3.23
N GLN A 89 -5.03 3.85 3.96
CA GLN A 89 -4.54 5.23 4.06
C GLN A 89 -4.07 5.51 5.48
N VAL A 90 -2.82 5.97 5.61
CA VAL A 90 -2.26 6.41 6.89
C VAL A 90 -2.43 7.92 6.98
N HIS A 91 -3.29 8.39 7.87
CA HIS A 91 -3.47 9.81 8.14
C HIS A 91 -2.72 10.19 9.41
N LEU A 92 -1.67 10.99 9.26
CA LEU A 92 -0.91 11.53 10.39
C LEU A 92 -1.58 12.82 10.85
N PHE A 93 -2.35 12.72 11.94
CA PHE A 93 -2.91 13.89 12.60
C PHE A 93 -1.84 14.56 13.46
N HIS A 94 -1.55 15.82 13.15
CA HIS A 94 -0.68 16.66 13.96
C HIS A 94 -1.54 17.49 14.90
N ASP A 95 -1.32 17.37 16.20
CA ASP A 95 -1.87 18.33 17.17
C ASP A 95 -0.96 19.57 17.18
N GLN A 96 -1.40 20.64 16.53
CA GLN A 96 -0.69 21.93 16.47
C GLN A 96 -0.99 22.84 17.68
N THR A 97 -1.54 22.29 18.78
CA THR A 97 -1.81 23.08 20.00
C THR A 97 -0.70 22.99 21.05
N GLU A 98 0.42 22.31 20.77
CA GLU A 98 1.59 22.33 21.65
C GLU A 98 2.33 23.69 21.61
N GLU A 99 2.78 24.17 22.78
CA GLU A 99 3.61 25.39 22.96
C GLU A 99 4.93 25.37 22.14
N THR A 100 5.26 24.24 21.53
CA THR A 100 6.45 23.98 20.70
C THR A 100 6.24 24.13 19.20
N ASP A 101 5.06 24.58 18.75
CA ASP A 101 4.79 24.76 17.32
C ASP A 101 5.83 25.70 16.66
N GLY A 102 6.53 25.17 15.66
CA GLY A 102 7.66 25.83 14.99
C GLY A 102 9.07 25.45 15.50
N ASP A 103 9.23 24.67 16.57
CA ASP A 103 10.54 24.19 17.01
C ASP A 103 10.99 22.92 16.27
N ARG A 104 11.72 23.13 15.16
CA ARG A 104 12.26 22.07 14.29
C ARG A 104 13.24 21.11 14.97
N GLU A 105 13.70 21.42 16.19
CA GLU A 105 14.56 20.52 16.94
C GLU A 105 13.79 19.36 17.57
N ASN A 106 12.54 19.60 17.98
CA ASN A 106 11.73 18.66 18.75
C ASN A 106 10.59 18.00 17.95
N GLN A 107 10.15 18.61 16.84
CA GLN A 107 9.21 17.99 15.90
C GLN A 107 9.97 17.17 14.85
N ARG A 108 10.39 15.95 15.22
CA ARG A 108 11.15 15.04 14.34
C ARG A 108 10.56 13.65 14.35
N GLU A 109 9.30 13.50 13.93
CA GLU A 109 8.48 12.27 13.82
C GLU A 109 9.26 10.97 13.46
N GLY A 110 10.08 10.46 14.36
CA GLY A 110 11.03 9.36 14.12
C GLY A 110 12.27 9.66 13.26
N TRP A 111 12.49 10.89 12.78
CA TRP A 111 13.61 11.21 11.88
C TRP A 111 14.86 11.73 12.64
N PRO A 112 16.07 11.24 12.33
CA PRO A 112 17.29 11.72 12.96
C PRO A 112 17.55 13.20 12.63
N ALA A 113 18.16 13.93 13.58
CA ALA A 113 18.54 15.31 13.36
C ALA A 113 19.65 15.41 12.29
N PRO A 114 19.59 16.39 11.37
CA PRO A 114 20.71 16.68 10.50
C PRO A 114 21.88 17.19 11.34
N ASP A 115 23.10 16.78 10.98
CA ASP A 115 24.32 17.28 11.60
C ASP A 115 24.49 18.78 11.29
N GLY A 116 24.14 19.64 12.26
CA GLY A 116 24.31 21.09 12.14
C GLY A 116 23.30 21.93 12.93
N ASP A 117 23.53 23.24 12.95
CA ASP A 117 22.72 24.23 13.68
C ASP A 117 21.33 24.35 13.06
N THR A 118 20.29 23.92 13.78
CA THR A 118 18.90 24.02 13.28
C THR A 118 18.47 25.49 13.30
N PRO A 119 17.96 26.07 12.19
CA PRO A 119 17.55 27.47 12.18
C PRO A 119 16.43 27.72 13.19
N LYS A 120 16.65 28.67 14.10
CA LYS A 120 15.69 29.01 15.16
C LYS A 120 14.35 29.48 14.56
N PRO A 121 13.20 29.12 15.16
CA PRO A 121 11.92 29.64 14.75
C PRO A 121 11.86 31.16 14.86
N ARG A 122 11.14 31.79 13.92
CA ARG A 122 11.03 33.26 13.80
C ARG A 122 10.59 33.94 15.09
N TRP A 123 9.65 33.37 15.84
CA TRP A 123 9.14 33.96 17.07
C TRP A 123 10.21 34.09 18.17
N ARG A 124 11.18 33.16 18.22
CA ARG A 124 12.32 33.17 19.16
C ARG A 124 13.44 34.12 18.69
N ALA A 125 13.52 34.40 17.39
CA ALA A 125 14.41 35.40 16.83
C ALA A 125 13.88 36.84 17.02
N GLU A 126 12.56 37.02 16.98
CA GLU A 126 11.90 38.32 17.16
C GLU A 126 11.84 38.77 18.63
N SER A 127 11.89 37.85 19.60
CA SER A 127 11.81 38.14 21.05
C SER A 127 13.17 38.37 21.75
N GLY A 128 14.30 38.30 21.03
CA GLY A 128 15.65 38.51 21.56
C GLY A 128 16.16 39.96 21.55
N GLY A 129 15.29 40.94 21.30
CA GLY A 129 15.66 42.34 21.08
C GLY A 129 15.23 43.29 22.21
N ASP A 130 15.60 43.04 23.46
CA ASP A 130 15.93 44.11 24.41
C ASP A 130 16.57 43.53 25.68
N SER A 131 17.79 43.97 26.02
CA SER A 131 18.38 43.77 27.34
C SER A 131 18.61 45.15 27.94
N PRO A 132 17.92 45.55 29.03
CA PRO A 132 18.12 46.86 29.61
C PRO A 132 19.48 46.91 30.30
N SER A 133 20.27 47.90 29.92
CA SER A 133 21.55 48.27 30.49
C SER A 133 21.46 48.42 32.02
N THR A 134 22.28 47.66 32.75
CA THR A 134 22.59 47.91 34.16
C THR A 134 23.30 49.26 34.27
N ASN A 135 22.66 50.26 34.87
CA ASN A 135 23.33 51.48 35.31
C ASN A 135 23.51 51.41 36.83
N GLY A 136 24.78 51.44 37.26
CA GLY A 136 25.15 51.55 38.66
C GLY A 136 25.03 52.99 39.17
N GLN A 137 24.74 53.10 40.46
CA GLN A 137 25.18 54.14 41.38
C GLN A 137 25.35 53.51 42.77
#